data_AF-A0A6N8XBX1-F1
#
_entry.id   AF-A0A6N8XBX1-F1
#
_cell.length_a   1.000
_cell.length_b   1.000
_cell.length_c   1.000
_cell.angle_alpha   90.00
_cell.angle_beta   90.00
_cell.angle_gamma   90.00
#
_symmetry.space_group_name_H-M   'P 1'
#
loop_
_entity.id
_entity.type
_entity.pdbx_description
1 polymer ?
#
loop_
_entity_poly.entity_id
_entity_poly.type
_entity_poly.pdbx_seq_one_letter_code
_entity_poly.pdbx_strand_id
1 'polypeptide(L)'
;MDTFDDIRPYRDDEVGPALVALAANPRFVAFASRFAAPGLPHRLLALAHPALRALIRRKARRIRSVDDLQNLMSGYLNALLHRTSDGMTVSGLDELEAARTYLFISNHRDLAHEPTQLNYALWLQGHTTTQVAIGDNLLGTGFLSDLMRLNKAFLVPRDVSGAKAQLRAMRTTSAYMRNTLEGGASVWIAQREGRSKDGVDRTEPALVKMLQLAYRGESRSVIEWLRTVDLVPVSITYE
;
A
#
# COMPACT_ATOMS: atom_id res chain seq x y z
N MET A 1 4.99 -22.61 5.69
CA MET A 1 4.82 -21.48 4.75
C MET A 1 3.35 -21.38 4.45
N ASP A 2 2.79 -20.23 4.78
CA ASP A 2 1.42 -19.86 4.45
C ASP A 2 1.28 -19.66 2.94
N THR A 3 0.08 -19.78 2.40
CA THR A 3 -0.21 -19.81 0.95
C THR A 3 0.21 -18.50 0.24
N PHE A 4 0.38 -17.41 0.99
CA PHE A 4 0.62 -16.07 0.47
C PHE A 4 1.90 -15.39 1.01
N ASP A 5 2.79 -16.13 1.68
CA ASP A 5 3.99 -15.56 2.34
C ASP A 5 4.87 -14.70 1.41
N ASP A 6 4.93 -15.07 0.13
CA ASP A 6 5.73 -14.36 -0.88
C ASP A 6 5.18 -12.99 -1.26
N ILE A 7 3.87 -12.75 -1.07
CA ILE A 7 3.21 -11.53 -1.54
C ILE A 7 2.61 -10.68 -0.43
N ARG A 8 2.25 -11.26 0.71
CA ARG A 8 1.51 -10.56 1.78
C ARG A 8 2.33 -9.44 2.45
N PRO A 9 1.67 -8.43 3.06
CA PRO A 9 2.34 -7.48 3.93
C PRO A 9 2.81 -8.16 5.23
N TYR A 10 3.55 -7.40 6.02
CA TYR A 10 3.96 -7.84 7.35
C TYR A 10 2.76 -7.94 8.30
N ARG A 11 2.82 -8.93 9.21
CA ARG A 11 1.90 -9.13 10.34
C ARG A 11 2.42 -8.42 11.58
N ASP A 12 1.55 -8.25 12.56
CA ASP A 12 1.83 -7.53 13.81
C ASP A 12 3.13 -8.00 14.50
N ASP A 13 3.36 -9.31 14.56
CA ASP A 13 4.54 -9.92 15.17
C ASP A 13 5.84 -9.68 14.37
N GLU A 14 5.72 -9.38 13.07
CA GLU A 14 6.84 -9.17 12.17
C GLU A 14 7.26 -7.69 12.07
N VAL A 15 6.37 -6.74 12.38
CA VAL A 15 6.60 -5.29 12.22
C VAL A 15 7.81 -4.81 13.03
N GLY A 16 7.86 -5.14 14.32
CA GLY A 16 8.95 -4.73 15.22
C GLY A 16 10.32 -5.22 14.73
N PRO A 17 10.49 -6.54 14.52
CA PRO A 17 11.71 -7.11 13.95
C PRO A 17 12.11 -6.49 12.59
N ALA A 18 11.16 -6.31 11.67
CA ALA A 18 11.42 -5.72 10.37
C ALA A 18 11.92 -4.27 10.47
N LEU A 19 11.35 -3.45 11.36
CA LEU A 19 11.84 -2.09 11.62
C LEU A 19 13.26 -2.07 12.21
N VAL A 20 13.60 -3.03 13.08
CA VAL A 20 14.96 -3.16 13.63
C VAL A 20 15.96 -3.54 12.54
N ALA A 21 15.58 -4.46 11.64
CA ALA A 21 16.38 -4.84 10.48
C ALA A 21 16.58 -3.66 9.51
N LEU A 22 15.52 -2.90 9.22
CA LEU A 22 15.59 -1.68 8.43
C LEU A 22 16.56 -0.65 9.04
N ALA A 23 16.48 -0.43 10.35
CA ALA A 23 17.40 0.48 11.05
C ALA A 23 18.88 0.06 10.96
N ALA A 24 19.17 -1.22 10.74
CA ALA A 24 20.53 -1.69 10.49
C ALA A 24 21.01 -1.39 9.06
N ASN A 25 20.09 -1.19 8.10
CA ASN A 25 20.42 -0.94 6.70
C ASN A 25 20.91 0.52 6.49
N PRO A 26 22.16 0.73 6.04
CA PRO A 26 22.69 2.08 5.82
C PRO A 26 21.95 2.88 4.75
N ARG A 27 21.44 2.22 3.70
CA ARG A 27 20.68 2.88 2.63
C ARG A 27 19.35 3.41 3.14
N PHE A 28 18.64 2.62 3.96
CA PHE A 28 17.41 3.06 4.61
C PHE A 28 17.67 4.26 5.54
N VAL A 29 18.72 4.20 6.36
CA VAL A 29 19.03 5.30 7.30
C VAL A 29 19.38 6.59 6.55
N ALA A 30 20.12 6.50 5.45
CA ALA A 30 20.42 7.64 4.58
C ALA A 30 19.16 8.19 3.88
N PHE A 31 18.23 7.31 3.49
CA PHE A 31 16.92 7.71 2.94
C PHE A 31 16.08 8.45 4.00
N ALA A 32 15.93 7.84 5.19
CA ALA A 32 15.15 8.40 6.29
C ALA A 32 15.74 9.72 6.81
N SER A 33 17.06 9.88 6.84
CA SER A 33 17.70 11.13 7.28
C SER A 33 17.41 12.30 6.33
N ARG A 34 17.38 12.04 5.02
CA ARG A 34 17.00 13.06 4.02
C ARG A 34 15.53 13.46 4.14
N PHE A 35 14.64 12.50 4.41
CA PHE A 35 13.23 12.77 4.59
C PHE A 35 12.96 13.58 5.87
N ALA A 36 13.63 13.24 6.97
CA ALA A 36 13.45 13.93 8.25
C ALA A 36 13.99 15.37 8.27
N ALA A 37 14.91 15.70 7.35
CA ALA A 37 15.66 16.94 7.35
C ALA A 37 15.95 17.41 5.90
N PRO A 38 14.90 17.75 5.13
CA PRO A 38 15.06 18.18 3.75
C PRO A 38 15.90 19.47 3.68
N GLY A 39 16.85 19.52 2.75
CA GLY A 39 17.71 20.70 2.52
C GLY A 39 19.06 20.69 3.25
N LEU A 40 19.30 19.78 4.19
CA LEU A 40 20.60 19.67 4.86
C LEU A 40 21.63 18.90 4.02
N PRO A 41 22.92 19.31 4.01
CA PRO A 41 23.97 18.61 3.28
C PRO A 41 24.14 17.16 3.74
N HIS A 42 24.39 16.25 2.80
CA HIS A 42 24.53 14.81 3.09
C HIS A 42 25.56 14.51 4.18
N ARG A 43 26.70 15.24 4.20
CA ARG A 43 27.75 15.06 5.22
C ARG A 43 27.25 15.35 6.62
N LEU A 44 26.43 16.38 6.79
CA LEU A 44 25.87 16.76 8.09
C LEU A 44 24.81 15.74 8.53
N LEU A 45 23.95 15.28 7.60
CA LEU A 45 22.99 14.20 7.87
C LEU A 45 23.70 12.89 8.28
N ALA A 46 24.85 12.58 7.65
CA ALA A 46 25.61 11.37 7.95
C ALA A 46 26.09 11.32 9.41
N LEU A 47 26.43 12.47 10.00
CA LEU A 47 26.80 12.57 11.42
C LEU A 47 25.63 12.21 12.36
N ALA A 48 24.39 12.45 11.93
CA ALA A 48 23.19 12.12 12.69
C ALA A 48 22.75 10.65 12.52
N HIS A 49 23.33 9.89 11.59
CA HIS A 49 22.90 8.51 11.30
C HIS A 49 22.92 7.58 12.54
N PRO A 50 23.95 7.56 13.41
CA PRO A 50 23.93 6.70 14.60
C PRO A 50 22.77 7.03 15.56
N ALA A 51 22.50 8.32 15.77
CA ALA A 51 21.39 8.78 16.59
C ALA A 51 20.04 8.40 15.98
N LEU A 52 19.88 8.58 14.66
CA LEU A 52 18.68 8.17 13.94
C LEU A 52 18.43 6.67 14.04
N ARG A 53 19.46 5.84 13.89
CA ARG A 53 19.36 4.38 14.08
C ARG A 53 18.88 4.02 15.48
N ALA A 54 19.47 4.62 16.51
CA ALA A 54 19.09 4.38 17.89
C ALA A 54 17.63 4.81 18.15
N LEU A 55 17.20 5.94 17.58
CA LEU A 55 15.83 6.42 17.67
C LEU A 55 14.85 5.46 17.01
N ILE A 56 15.11 5.02 15.78
CA ILE A 56 14.26 4.07 15.06
C ILE A 56 14.17 2.75 15.83
N ARG A 57 15.29 2.19 16.30
CA ARG A 57 15.29 0.97 17.13
C ARG A 57 14.54 1.12 18.44
N ARG A 58 14.57 2.30 19.06
CA ARG A 58 13.80 2.58 20.28
C ARG A 58 12.31 2.68 19.98
N LYS A 59 11.92 3.32 18.88
CA LYS A 59 10.51 3.39 18.44
C LYS A 59 9.98 2.02 18.02
N ALA A 60 10.76 1.25 17.25
CA ALA A 60 10.42 -0.11 16.82
C ALA A 60 10.05 -1.02 17.99
N ARG A 61 10.74 -0.90 19.14
CA ARG A 61 10.42 -1.64 20.37
C ARG A 61 9.08 -1.29 21.01
N ARG A 62 8.47 -0.16 20.63
CA ARG A 62 7.16 0.28 21.14
C ARG A 62 6.02 -0.06 20.19
N ILE A 63 6.33 -0.38 18.92
CA ILE A 63 5.35 -0.74 17.90
C ILE A 63 5.09 -2.24 18.04
N ARG A 64 3.86 -2.59 18.37
CA ARG A 64 3.42 -3.97 18.60
C ARG A 64 2.47 -4.49 17.53
N SER A 65 1.96 -3.61 16.69
CA SER A 65 1.04 -3.95 15.59
C SER A 65 1.33 -3.13 14.34
N VAL A 66 0.76 -3.57 13.22
CA VAL A 66 0.67 -2.79 11.98
C VAL A 66 -0.07 -1.48 12.24
N ASP A 67 -1.13 -1.51 13.06
CA ASP A 67 -1.93 -0.32 13.39
C ASP A 67 -1.13 0.74 14.15
N ASP A 68 -0.27 0.35 15.10
CA ASP A 68 0.66 1.27 15.78
C ASP A 68 1.56 2.01 14.78
N LEU A 69 2.06 1.28 13.77
CA LEU A 69 2.90 1.85 12.72
C LEU A 69 2.08 2.78 11.81
N GLN A 70 0.87 2.37 11.41
CA GLN A 70 -0.02 3.19 10.59
C GLN A 70 -0.37 4.50 11.31
N ASN A 71 -0.75 4.47 12.58
CA ASN A 71 -1.04 5.67 13.37
C ASN A 71 0.17 6.60 13.47
N LEU A 72 1.37 6.05 13.68
CA LEU A 72 2.60 6.84 13.69
C LEU A 72 2.85 7.52 12.32
N MET A 73 2.73 6.76 11.23
CA MET A 73 2.96 7.28 9.87
C MET A 73 1.90 8.30 9.45
N SER A 74 0.63 8.04 9.74
CA SER A 74 -0.48 8.98 9.49
C SER A 74 -0.29 10.29 10.24
N GLY A 75 0.18 10.25 11.50
CA GLY A 75 0.52 11.47 12.24
C GLY A 75 1.64 12.29 11.59
N TYR A 76 2.67 11.62 11.06
CA TYR A 76 3.74 12.30 10.30
C TYR A 76 3.22 12.89 8.98
N LEU A 77 2.42 12.13 8.24
CA LEU A 77 1.84 12.55 6.98
C LEU A 77 0.90 13.74 7.18
N ASN A 78 0.07 13.72 8.22
CA ASN A 78 -0.77 14.84 8.64
C ASN A 78 0.07 16.11 8.82
N ALA A 79 1.15 16.04 9.60
CA ALA A 79 2.02 17.19 9.84
C ALA A 79 2.76 17.66 8.58
N LEU A 80 3.11 16.75 7.66
CA LEU A 80 3.73 17.08 6.39
C LEU A 80 2.76 17.83 5.48
N LEU A 81 1.58 17.27 5.24
CA LEU A 81 0.57 17.87 4.36
C LEU A 81 0.18 19.28 4.82
N HIS A 82 -0.04 19.49 6.13
CA HIS A 82 -0.31 20.82 6.68
C HIS A 82 0.81 21.85 6.44
N ARG A 83 2.04 21.42 6.15
CA ARG A 83 3.18 22.31 5.88
C ARG A 83 3.48 22.48 4.39
N THR A 84 3.11 21.50 3.56
CA THR A 84 3.57 21.41 2.18
C THR A 84 2.46 21.40 1.14
N SER A 85 1.19 21.39 1.53
CA SER A 85 0.06 21.52 0.61
C SER A 85 -0.92 22.59 1.08
N ASP A 86 -1.74 23.08 0.15
CA ASP A 86 -2.86 24.00 0.44
C ASP A 86 -4.08 23.28 1.04
N GLY A 87 -3.87 22.08 1.58
CA GLY A 87 -4.91 21.19 2.10
C GLY A 87 -5.25 20.02 1.19
N MET A 88 -6.24 19.23 1.62
CA MET A 88 -6.79 18.09 0.89
C MET A 88 -8.31 18.14 1.05
N THR A 89 -9.04 17.95 -0.04
CA THR A 89 -10.51 17.82 -0.02
C THR A 89 -10.90 16.39 -0.28
N VAL A 90 -11.93 15.92 0.42
CA VAL A 90 -12.45 14.55 0.31
C VAL A 90 -13.96 14.61 0.29
N SER A 91 -14.57 13.83 -0.60
CA SER A 91 -16.02 13.73 -0.75
C SER A 91 -16.43 12.27 -0.95
N GLY A 92 -17.55 11.86 -0.35
CA GLY A 92 -18.15 10.53 -0.55
C GLY A 92 -17.65 9.45 0.42
N LEU A 93 -16.60 9.71 1.21
CA LEU A 93 -16.22 8.79 2.29
C LEU A 93 -17.26 8.74 3.42
N ASP A 94 -17.99 9.83 3.63
CA ASP A 94 -19.09 9.96 4.58
C ASP A 94 -20.30 9.06 4.24
N GLU A 95 -20.38 8.57 2.99
CA GLU A 95 -21.38 7.59 2.56
C GLU A 95 -20.95 6.14 2.85
N LEU A 96 -19.72 5.92 3.32
CA LEU A 96 -19.17 4.60 3.59
C LEU A 96 -19.25 4.25 5.09
N GLU A 97 -19.51 2.98 5.39
CA GLU A 97 -19.53 2.48 6.75
C GLU A 97 -18.09 2.15 7.21
N ALA A 98 -17.63 2.76 8.31
CA ALA A 98 -16.24 2.62 8.76
C ALA A 98 -15.80 1.18 9.08
N ALA A 99 -16.73 0.33 9.54
CA ALA A 99 -16.46 -1.06 9.90
C ALA A 99 -16.59 -2.05 8.71
N ARG A 100 -16.95 -1.55 7.52
CA ARG A 100 -17.19 -2.39 6.34
C ARG A 100 -15.94 -2.48 5.47
N THR A 101 -15.81 -3.61 4.78
CA THR A 101 -14.69 -3.91 3.91
C THR A 101 -14.98 -3.48 2.48
N TYR A 102 -14.05 -2.79 1.85
CA TYR A 102 -14.21 -2.27 0.49
C TYR A 102 -13.04 -2.64 -0.42
N LEU A 103 -13.34 -2.81 -1.71
CA LEU A 103 -12.36 -2.85 -2.78
C LEU A 103 -12.31 -1.47 -3.44
N PHE A 104 -11.29 -0.69 -3.11
CA PHE A 104 -11.03 0.61 -3.72
C PHE A 104 -10.28 0.44 -5.04
N ILE A 105 -10.83 1.00 -6.12
CA ILE A 105 -10.17 1.04 -7.42
C ILE A 105 -9.97 2.50 -7.81
N SER A 106 -8.71 2.95 -7.92
CA SER A 106 -8.42 4.33 -8.30
C SER A 106 -7.79 4.47 -9.68
N ASN A 107 -7.86 5.69 -10.20
CA ASN A 107 -6.96 6.15 -11.26
C ASN A 107 -5.49 6.00 -10.83
N HIS A 108 -4.58 6.05 -11.80
CA HIS A 108 -3.18 5.72 -11.55
C HIS A 108 -2.17 6.69 -12.17
N ARG A 109 -1.68 7.63 -11.35
CA ARG A 109 -0.64 8.63 -11.66
C ARG A 109 0.65 8.40 -10.88
N ASP A 110 0.59 7.91 -9.64
CA ASP A 110 1.75 7.62 -8.80
C ASP A 110 1.45 6.52 -7.77
N LEU A 111 2.18 5.41 -7.86
CA LEU A 111 1.93 4.20 -7.08
C LEU A 111 2.18 4.33 -5.59
N ALA A 112 3.06 5.22 -5.17
CA ALA A 112 3.30 5.43 -3.74
C ALA A 112 2.35 6.51 -3.20
N HIS A 113 2.12 7.56 -3.98
CA HIS A 113 1.40 8.74 -3.52
C HIS A 113 -0.10 8.48 -3.37
N GLU A 114 -0.74 7.88 -4.37
CA GLU A 114 -2.20 7.67 -4.42
C GLU A 114 -2.74 6.81 -3.26
N PRO A 115 -2.21 5.61 -2.98
CA PRO A 115 -2.69 4.82 -1.86
C PRO A 115 -2.37 5.48 -0.52
N THR A 116 -1.31 6.29 -0.46
CA THR A 116 -0.97 7.07 0.74
C THR A 116 -2.03 8.14 1.02
N GLN A 117 -2.46 8.91 0.01
CA GLN A 117 -3.53 9.89 0.16
C GLN A 117 -4.87 9.25 0.53
N LEU A 118 -5.24 8.15 -0.13
CA LEU A 118 -6.47 7.42 0.20
C LEU A 118 -6.44 6.91 1.65
N ASN A 119 -5.36 6.23 2.05
CA ASN A 119 -5.25 5.71 3.41
C ASN A 119 -5.22 6.82 4.47
N TYR A 120 -4.64 7.98 4.14
CA TYR A 120 -4.69 9.15 4.98
C TYR A 120 -6.12 9.71 5.13
N ALA A 121 -6.87 9.82 4.04
CA ALA A 121 -8.27 10.24 4.06
C ALA A 121 -9.15 9.28 4.87
N LEU A 122 -8.96 7.96 4.69
CA LEU A 122 -9.62 6.92 5.48
C LEU A 122 -9.30 7.07 6.97
N TRP A 123 -8.02 7.23 7.30
CA TRP A 123 -7.57 7.40 8.69
C TRP A 123 -8.17 8.64 9.35
N LEU A 124 -8.22 9.78 8.65
CA LEU A 124 -8.82 11.02 9.16
C LEU A 124 -10.30 10.87 9.51
N GLN A 125 -11.03 10.03 8.77
CA GLN A 125 -12.46 9.77 8.97
C GLN A 125 -12.73 8.55 9.87
N GLY A 126 -11.68 7.95 10.46
CA GLY A 126 -11.82 6.81 11.37
C GLY A 126 -12.09 5.46 10.69
N HIS A 127 -11.87 5.36 9.36
CA HIS A 127 -11.93 4.10 8.63
C HIS A 127 -10.62 3.32 8.77
N THR A 128 -10.72 2.00 8.62
CA THR A 128 -9.53 1.14 8.53
C THR A 128 -8.81 1.38 7.20
N THR A 129 -7.48 1.53 7.24
CA THR A 129 -6.67 1.71 6.03
C THR A 129 -6.62 0.45 5.16
N THR A 130 -6.33 0.60 3.88
CA THR A 130 -6.31 -0.49 2.90
C THR A 130 -5.00 -1.27 2.90
N GLN A 131 -5.05 -2.52 2.42
CA GLN A 131 -3.88 -3.18 1.88
C GLN A 131 -3.67 -2.79 0.41
N VAL A 132 -2.43 -2.47 0.04
CA VAL A 132 -2.11 -1.78 -1.21
C VAL A 132 -1.49 -2.76 -2.21
N ALA A 133 -2.09 -2.93 -3.38
CA ALA A 133 -1.52 -3.72 -4.46
C ALA A 133 -0.35 -2.99 -5.13
N ILE A 134 0.88 -3.50 -5.04
CA ILE A 134 2.08 -2.89 -5.65
C ILE A 134 2.81 -3.91 -6.52
N GLY A 135 3.25 -3.50 -7.72
CA GLY A 135 4.08 -4.34 -8.59
C GLY A 135 5.47 -4.62 -8.00
N ASP A 136 5.92 -5.87 -8.07
CA ASP A 136 7.25 -6.28 -7.57
C ASP A 136 8.42 -5.61 -8.30
N ASN A 137 8.24 -5.31 -9.59
CA ASN A 137 9.19 -4.65 -10.48
C ASN A 137 9.66 -3.26 -9.99
N LEU A 138 8.86 -2.58 -9.15
CA LEU A 138 9.16 -1.24 -8.65
C LEU A 138 9.98 -1.24 -7.36
N LEU A 139 9.98 -2.36 -6.63
CA LEU A 139 10.53 -2.42 -5.28
C LEU A 139 11.90 -3.08 -5.22
N GLY A 140 12.22 -3.92 -6.21
CA GLY A 140 13.44 -4.73 -6.22
C GLY A 140 13.58 -5.58 -4.96
N THR A 141 14.77 -6.12 -4.73
CA THR A 141 15.11 -6.80 -3.47
C THR A 141 15.83 -5.83 -2.54
N GLY A 142 15.22 -5.52 -1.39
CA GLY A 142 15.86 -4.69 -0.37
C GLY A 142 14.90 -3.86 0.48
N PHE A 143 15.44 -2.80 1.10
CA PHE A 143 14.74 -2.03 2.13
C PHE A 143 13.45 -1.35 1.65
N LEU A 144 13.33 -1.05 0.35
CA LEU A 144 12.12 -0.42 -0.20
C LEU A 144 10.95 -1.41 -0.24
N SER A 145 11.21 -2.68 -0.57
CA SER A 145 10.22 -3.75 -0.50
C SER A 145 9.74 -3.95 0.94
N ASP A 146 10.66 -4.00 1.91
CA ASP A 146 10.32 -4.09 3.32
C ASP A 146 9.47 -2.89 3.80
N LEU A 147 9.84 -1.68 3.38
CA LEU A 147 9.10 -0.47 3.73
C LEU A 147 7.67 -0.49 3.19
N MET A 148 7.47 -0.93 1.95
CA MET A 148 6.13 -1.03 1.37
C MET A 148 5.30 -2.11 2.06
N ARG A 149 5.87 -3.29 2.33
CA ARG A 149 5.17 -4.37 3.03
C ARG A 149 4.80 -4.00 4.47
N LEU A 150 5.63 -3.18 5.12
CA LEU A 150 5.32 -2.59 6.43
C LEU A 150 4.16 -1.59 6.33
N ASN A 151 4.05 -0.91 5.20
CA ASN A 151 2.93 -0.03 4.88
C ASN A 151 1.74 -0.77 4.24
N LYS A 152 1.47 -1.99 4.68
CA LYS A 152 0.35 -2.84 4.23
C LYS A 152 0.33 -3.15 2.73
N ALA A 153 1.44 -2.97 2.01
CA ALA A 153 1.48 -3.34 0.60
C ALA A 153 1.65 -4.86 0.43
N PHE A 154 0.88 -5.43 -0.49
CA PHE A 154 1.12 -6.76 -1.00
C PHE A 154 1.66 -6.70 -2.42
N LEU A 155 2.51 -7.67 -2.75
CA LEU A 155 3.23 -7.71 -4.02
C LEU A 155 2.39 -8.38 -5.10
N VAL A 156 2.29 -7.73 -6.25
CA VAL A 156 1.72 -8.27 -7.47
C VAL A 156 2.88 -8.68 -8.37
N PRO A 157 3.10 -9.99 -8.61
CA PRO A 157 4.24 -10.44 -9.39
C PRO A 157 4.11 -10.01 -10.86
N ARG A 158 5.11 -9.31 -11.39
CA ARG A 158 5.12 -8.76 -12.76
C ARG A 158 6.30 -9.25 -13.58
N ASP A 159 7.46 -9.42 -12.98
CA ASP A 159 8.68 -9.91 -13.66
C ASP A 159 8.68 -11.44 -13.83
N VAL A 160 7.53 -12.00 -14.24
CA VAL A 160 7.34 -13.43 -14.49
C VAL A 160 7.28 -13.73 -15.98
N SER A 161 8.16 -14.63 -16.43
CA SER A 161 8.26 -15.00 -17.85
C SER A 161 7.29 -16.12 -18.22
N GLY A 162 6.53 -15.89 -19.28
CA GLY A 162 5.65 -16.88 -19.92
C GLY A 162 4.21 -16.87 -19.39
N ALA A 163 3.26 -17.12 -20.30
CA ALA A 163 1.82 -17.02 -20.06
C ALA A 163 1.34 -17.88 -18.87
N LYS A 164 1.90 -19.08 -18.69
CA LYS A 164 1.53 -19.97 -17.58
C LYS A 164 1.96 -19.40 -16.22
N ALA A 165 3.09 -18.69 -16.15
CA ALA A 165 3.57 -18.08 -14.92
C ALA A 165 2.77 -16.81 -14.59
N GLN A 166 2.49 -15.97 -15.59
CA GLN A 166 1.62 -14.80 -15.46
C GLN A 166 0.23 -15.18 -14.96
N LEU A 167 -0.39 -16.22 -15.53
CA LEU A 167 -1.70 -16.68 -15.07
C LEU A 167 -1.66 -17.20 -13.62
N ARG A 168 -0.57 -17.85 -13.20
CA ARG A 168 -0.41 -18.27 -11.79
C ARG A 168 -0.31 -17.05 -10.88
N ALA A 169 0.52 -16.07 -11.23
CA ALA A 169 0.63 -14.82 -10.47
C ALA A 169 -0.73 -14.13 -10.33
N MET A 170 -1.47 -13.94 -11.43
CA MET A 170 -2.81 -13.36 -11.42
C MET A 170 -3.79 -14.15 -10.54
N ARG A 171 -3.75 -15.49 -10.56
CA ARG A 171 -4.59 -16.33 -9.68
C ARG A 171 -4.22 -16.14 -8.21
N THR A 172 -2.94 -16.12 -7.88
CA THR A 172 -2.47 -15.90 -6.51
C THR A 172 -2.88 -14.51 -6.01
N THR A 173 -2.68 -13.46 -6.81
CA THR A 173 -3.11 -12.10 -6.48
C THR A 173 -4.63 -12.03 -6.24
N SER A 174 -5.43 -12.61 -7.16
CA SER A 174 -6.89 -12.64 -7.03
C SER A 174 -7.34 -13.38 -5.77
N ALA A 175 -6.75 -14.55 -5.49
CA ALA A 175 -7.06 -15.35 -4.31
C ALA A 175 -6.68 -14.62 -3.02
N TYR A 176 -5.54 -13.92 -3.01
CA TYR A 176 -5.11 -13.11 -1.88
C TYR A 176 -6.05 -11.93 -1.62
N MET A 177 -6.43 -11.19 -2.67
CA MET A 177 -7.38 -10.08 -2.53
C MET A 177 -8.72 -10.56 -2.01
N ARG A 178 -9.25 -11.68 -2.53
CA ARG A 178 -10.47 -12.31 -2.01
C ARG A 178 -10.32 -12.64 -0.53
N ASN A 179 -9.26 -13.36 -0.16
CA ASN A 179 -9.00 -13.73 1.24
C ASN A 179 -8.89 -12.51 2.17
N THR A 180 -8.28 -11.43 1.69
CA THR A 180 -8.14 -10.17 2.42
C THR A 180 -9.50 -9.50 2.66
N LEU A 181 -10.34 -9.42 1.60
CA LEU A 181 -11.66 -8.83 1.67
C LEU A 181 -12.61 -9.64 2.57
N GLU A 182 -12.64 -10.97 2.40
CA GLU A 182 -13.42 -11.88 3.25
C GLU A 182 -12.92 -11.89 4.71
N GLY A 183 -11.62 -11.62 4.92
CA GLY A 183 -11.00 -11.48 6.24
C GLY A 183 -11.26 -10.14 6.93
N GLY A 184 -12.07 -9.25 6.34
CA GLY A 184 -12.45 -7.98 6.95
C GLY A 184 -11.50 -6.81 6.68
N ALA A 185 -10.56 -6.94 5.72
CA ALA A 185 -9.61 -5.89 5.39
C ALA A 185 -9.85 -5.33 3.98
N SER A 186 -9.95 -4.01 3.89
CA SER A 186 -10.10 -3.31 2.61
C SER A 186 -8.85 -3.40 1.75
N VAL A 187 -9.02 -3.38 0.44
CA VAL A 187 -7.94 -3.46 -0.54
C VAL A 187 -7.99 -2.24 -1.46
N TRP A 188 -6.83 -1.70 -1.81
CA TRP A 188 -6.69 -0.73 -2.88
C TRP A 188 -5.90 -1.32 -4.04
N ILE A 189 -6.36 -1.05 -5.27
CA ILE A 189 -5.65 -1.40 -6.49
C ILE A 189 -5.83 -0.32 -7.57
N ALA A 190 -4.77 -0.06 -8.32
CA ALA A 190 -4.83 0.80 -9.49
C ALA A 190 -5.70 0.16 -10.59
N GLN A 191 -6.52 0.97 -11.26
CA GLN A 191 -7.45 0.51 -12.29
C GLN A 191 -6.81 -0.02 -13.58
N ARG A 192 -5.50 0.21 -13.76
CA ARG A 192 -4.71 -0.27 -14.89
C ARG A 192 -3.23 -0.32 -14.55
N GLU A 193 -2.48 -1.07 -15.35
CA GLU A 193 -1.04 -1.11 -15.23
C GLU A 193 -0.37 0.18 -15.77
N GLY A 194 0.50 0.77 -14.94
CA GLY A 194 1.36 1.88 -15.33
C GLY A 194 0.70 3.27 -15.24
N ARG A 195 1.53 4.30 -15.22
CA ARG A 195 1.11 5.70 -15.05
C ARG A 195 0.30 6.22 -16.25
N SER A 196 -0.70 7.05 -15.98
CA SER A 196 -1.52 7.73 -16.99
C SER A 196 -0.67 8.77 -17.70
N LYS A 197 -0.62 8.70 -19.03
CA LYS A 197 0.17 9.66 -19.85
C LYS A 197 -0.69 10.81 -20.35
N ASP A 198 -1.99 10.60 -20.49
CA ASP A 198 -2.96 11.50 -21.10
C ASP A 198 -4.10 11.90 -20.14
N GLY A 199 -4.10 11.37 -18.91
CA GLY A 199 -5.13 11.67 -17.91
C GLY A 199 -6.45 10.96 -18.17
N VAL A 200 -6.55 10.09 -19.18
CA VAL A 200 -7.75 9.31 -19.49
C VAL A 200 -7.63 7.95 -18.83
N ASP A 201 -8.07 7.88 -17.58
CA ASP A 201 -8.03 6.65 -16.81
C ASP A 201 -9.29 5.82 -17.08
N ARG A 202 -9.17 4.83 -17.97
CA ARG A 202 -10.15 3.73 -18.15
C ARG A 202 -9.68 2.45 -17.44
N THR A 203 -10.60 1.72 -16.82
CA THR A 203 -10.28 0.44 -16.17
C THR A 203 -9.86 -0.59 -17.23
N GLU A 204 -8.73 -1.26 -16.99
CA GLU A 204 -8.26 -2.31 -17.90
C GLU A 204 -9.13 -3.58 -17.77
N PRO A 205 -9.62 -4.15 -18.89
CA PRO A 205 -10.37 -5.40 -18.84
C PRO A 205 -9.59 -6.57 -18.21
N ALA A 206 -8.25 -6.55 -18.32
CA ALA A 206 -7.38 -7.55 -17.70
C ALA A 206 -7.45 -7.51 -16.17
N LEU A 207 -7.56 -6.33 -15.56
CA LEU A 207 -7.74 -6.17 -14.13
C LEU A 207 -9.04 -6.82 -13.67
N VAL A 208 -10.16 -6.51 -14.32
CA VAL A 208 -11.48 -7.08 -13.97
C VAL A 208 -11.47 -8.60 -14.10
N LYS A 209 -10.85 -9.13 -15.17
CA LYS A 209 -10.67 -10.58 -15.35
C LYS A 209 -9.82 -11.21 -14.25
N MET A 210 -8.76 -10.52 -13.82
CA MET A 210 -7.90 -10.96 -12.72
C MET A 210 -8.69 -11.03 -11.42
N LEU A 211 -9.42 -9.97 -11.06
CA LEU A 211 -10.21 -9.92 -9.83
C LEU A 211 -11.24 -11.06 -9.73
N GLN A 212 -11.85 -11.45 -10.86
CA GLN A 212 -12.80 -12.55 -10.94
C GLN A 212 -12.20 -13.96 -10.83
N LEU A 213 -10.88 -14.13 -10.98
CA LEU A 213 -10.26 -15.46 -11.04
C LEU A 213 -10.59 -16.31 -9.80
N ALA A 214 -10.57 -15.70 -8.62
CA ALA A 214 -10.89 -16.34 -7.35
C ALA A 214 -12.39 -16.64 -7.15
N TYR A 215 -13.26 -16.05 -7.97
CA TYR A 215 -14.73 -16.19 -7.87
C TYR A 215 -15.34 -17.04 -8.99
N ARG A 216 -14.53 -17.64 -9.87
CA ARG A 216 -15.01 -18.40 -11.05
C ARG A 216 -15.98 -19.55 -10.74
N GLY A 217 -15.98 -20.08 -9.52
CA GLY A 217 -16.92 -21.11 -9.08
C GLY A 217 -18.30 -20.57 -8.64
N GLU A 218 -18.38 -19.27 -8.36
CA GLU A 218 -19.54 -18.61 -7.71
C GLU A 218 -20.21 -17.58 -8.63
N SER A 219 -19.42 -16.85 -9.41
CA SER A 219 -19.90 -15.85 -10.37
C SER A 219 -19.56 -16.29 -11.80
N ARG A 220 -20.56 -16.33 -12.67
CA ARG A 220 -20.43 -16.62 -14.11
C ARG A 220 -20.26 -15.35 -14.94
N SER A 221 -20.63 -14.19 -14.40
CA SER A 221 -20.51 -12.90 -15.06
C SER A 221 -19.86 -11.82 -14.18
N VAL A 222 -19.39 -10.75 -14.82
CA VAL A 222 -18.86 -9.56 -14.12
C VAL A 222 -19.91 -8.92 -13.22
N ILE A 223 -21.17 -8.91 -13.66
CA ILE A 223 -22.27 -8.31 -12.90
C ILE A 223 -22.55 -9.09 -11.62
N GLU A 224 -22.49 -10.42 -11.69
CA GLU A 224 -22.64 -11.26 -10.50
C GLU A 224 -21.48 -11.04 -9.52
N TRP A 225 -20.24 -10.97 -10.01
CA TRP A 225 -19.07 -10.66 -9.18
C TRP A 225 -19.14 -9.27 -8.53
N LEU A 226 -19.62 -8.25 -9.26
CA LEU A 226 -19.80 -6.90 -8.69
C LEU A 226 -20.84 -6.87 -7.56
N ARG A 227 -21.71 -7.87 -7.43
CA ARG A 227 -22.65 -7.99 -6.32
C ARG A 227 -22.05 -8.69 -5.10
N THR A 228 -20.89 -9.33 -5.23
CA THR A 228 -20.22 -10.04 -4.13
C THR A 228 -19.16 -9.18 -3.44
N VAL A 229 -18.79 -8.04 -4.03
CA VAL A 229 -17.74 -7.16 -3.51
C VAL A 229 -18.26 -5.74 -3.44
N ASP A 230 -18.05 -5.08 -2.30
CA ASP A 230 -18.33 -3.65 -2.16
C ASP A 230 -17.20 -2.84 -2.83
N LEU A 231 -17.37 -2.62 -4.14
CA LEU A 231 -16.41 -1.88 -4.96
C LEU A 231 -16.66 -0.37 -4.84
N VAL A 232 -15.60 0.37 -4.53
CA VAL A 232 -15.62 1.84 -4.45
C VAL A 232 -14.67 2.42 -5.50
N PRO A 233 -15.17 3.10 -6.54
CA PRO A 233 -14.30 3.83 -7.45
C PRO A 233 -13.75 5.08 -6.76
N VAL A 234 -12.46 5.36 -6.95
CA VAL A 234 -11.77 6.50 -6.35
C VAL A 234 -11.12 7.33 -7.45
N SER A 235 -11.29 8.65 -7.38
CA SER A 235 -10.56 9.59 -8.23
C SER A 235 -9.66 10.44 -7.37
N ILE A 236 -8.37 10.46 -7.71
CA ILE A 236 -7.35 11.24 -7.02
C ILE A 236 -6.74 12.24 -8.00
N THR A 237 -6.69 13.49 -7.61
CA THR A 237 -6.06 14.57 -8.37
C THR A 237 -5.26 15.47 -7.44
N TYR A 238 -4.12 15.95 -7.93
CA TYR A 238 -3.19 16.82 -7.22
C TYR A 238 -2.32 17.55 -8.24
N GLU A 239 -1.81 18.72 -7.85
CA GLU A 239 -0.88 19.57 -8.61
C GLU A 239 0.46 19.72 -7.87
#